data_AF-A0A4Q3USR8-F1
#
_entry.id   AF-A0A4Q3USR8-F1
#
_cell.length_a   1.000
_cell.length_b   1.000
_cell.length_c   1.000
_cell.angle_alpha   90.00
_cell.angle_beta   90.00
_cell.angle_gamma   90.00
#
_symmetry.space_group_name_H-M   'P 1'
#
loop_
_entity.id
_entity.type
_entity.pdbx_description
1 polymer ?
#
loop_
_entity_poly.entity_id
_entity_poly.type
_entity_poly.pdbx_seq_one_letter_code
_entity_poly.pdbx_strand_id
1 'polypeptide(L)'
;MDTNTKTINGHVISVVGVVIIRPQTVALNDGLQTEWRCEVPFCLEYVGLRAAKPENFGWLAALDALVKEGFVGAAPRIGVIVDSDLGNISCYNQRKLPVDSGEYLPVNVQLIYATADSGKESAMNWALGIADSAASQVFAALEGGQLTLNPNIVENLMFERMRSIAIDVHEGR
;
A
#
# COMPACT_ATOMS: atom_id res chain seq x y z
N MET A 1 1.34 3.32 -1.95
CA MET A 1 1.09 2.45 -0.79
C MET A 1 1.08 3.36 0.41
N ASP A 2 0.23 3.07 1.39
CA ASP A 2 0.06 3.90 2.58
C ASP A 2 -0.32 3.00 3.76
N THR A 3 0.15 3.29 4.98
CA THR A 3 -0.02 2.43 6.16
C THR A 3 -0.62 3.18 7.34
N ASN A 4 -1.93 3.04 7.49
CA ASN A 4 -2.65 3.64 8.60
C ASN A 4 -2.67 2.72 9.83
N THR A 5 -2.49 3.28 11.03
CA THR A 5 -2.51 2.52 12.29
C THR A 5 -3.51 3.11 13.28
N LYS A 6 -4.35 2.25 13.86
CA LYS A 6 -5.35 2.61 14.89
C LYS A 6 -5.41 1.57 16.00
N THR A 7 -5.94 1.96 17.15
CA THR A 7 -6.27 1.03 18.24
C THR A 7 -7.77 0.77 18.25
N ILE A 8 -8.19 -0.49 18.07
CA ILE A 8 -9.60 -0.91 18.11
C ILE A 8 -9.73 -2.04 19.12
N ASN A 9 -10.65 -1.91 20.09
CA ASN A 9 -10.90 -2.90 21.14
C ASN A 9 -9.64 -3.36 21.90
N GLY A 10 -8.69 -2.44 22.14
CA GLY A 10 -7.44 -2.72 22.83
C GLY A 10 -6.34 -3.35 21.97
N HIS A 11 -6.61 -3.59 20.68
CA HIS A 11 -5.62 -4.11 19.73
C HIS A 11 -5.09 -2.97 18.86
N VAL A 12 -3.76 -2.91 18.69
CA VAL A 12 -3.13 -2.06 17.68
C VAL A 12 -3.25 -2.74 16.33
N ILE A 13 -3.82 -2.04 15.36
CA ILE A 13 -4.10 -2.55 14.02
C ILE A 13 -3.48 -1.60 13.00
N SER A 14 -2.66 -2.15 12.12
CA SER A 14 -2.09 -1.44 10.98
C SER A 14 -2.71 -1.99 9.70
N VAL A 15 -3.18 -1.11 8.82
CA VAL A 15 -3.75 -1.46 7.52
C VAL A 15 -2.94 -0.79 6.43
N VAL A 16 -2.39 -1.61 5.53
CA VAL A 16 -1.67 -1.14 4.34
C VAL A 16 -2.65 -1.07 3.17
N GLY A 17 -2.93 0.14 2.68
CA GLY A 17 -3.66 0.37 1.44
C GLY A 17 -2.76 0.12 0.23
N VAL A 18 -3.14 -0.84 -0.62
CA VAL A 18 -2.39 -1.19 -1.83
C VAL A 18 -3.18 -0.74 -3.05
N VAL A 19 -2.54 0.10 -3.88
CA VAL A 19 -3.11 0.61 -5.12
C VAL A 19 -2.11 0.37 -6.23
N ILE A 20 -2.61 -0.16 -7.35
CA ILE A 20 -1.85 -0.28 -8.58
C ILE A 20 -2.36 0.76 -9.56
N ILE A 21 -1.44 1.57 -10.09
CA ILE A 21 -1.74 2.50 -11.18
C ILE A 21 -1.07 2.05 -12.47
N ARG A 22 -1.81 2.06 -13.57
CA ARG A 22 -1.28 1.73 -14.90
C ARG A 22 -1.77 2.76 -15.92
N PRO A 23 -0.92 3.20 -16.86
CA PRO A 23 -1.39 3.99 -17.97
C PRO A 23 -2.23 3.10 -18.89
N GLN A 24 -3.35 3.63 -19.38
CA GLN A 24 -4.22 2.98 -20.34
C GLN A 24 -4.48 3.95 -21.49
N THR A 25 -4.31 3.46 -22.72
CA THR A 25 -4.72 4.22 -23.90
C THR A 25 -6.22 4.05 -24.10
N VAL A 26 -6.93 5.17 -24.13
CA VAL A 26 -8.37 5.24 -24.39
C VAL A 26 -8.62 5.94 -25.71
N ALA A 27 -9.60 5.45 -26.48
CA ALA A 27 -10.08 6.12 -27.67
C ALA A 27 -11.21 7.08 -27.29
N LEU A 28 -11.00 8.36 -27.54
CA LEU A 28 -11.97 9.42 -27.35
C LEU A 28 -12.36 10.01 -28.72
N ASN A 29 -13.40 10.84 -28.73
CA ASN A 29 -13.93 11.43 -29.98
C ASN A 29 -12.88 12.26 -30.76
N ASP A 30 -11.82 12.71 -30.10
CA ASP A 30 -10.76 13.57 -30.65
C ASP A 30 -9.40 12.85 -30.84
N GLY A 31 -9.30 11.55 -30.54
CA GLY A 31 -8.08 10.76 -30.75
C GLY A 31 -7.78 9.75 -29.64
N LEU A 32 -6.53 9.29 -29.58
CA LEU A 32 -6.04 8.44 -28.50
C LEU A 32 -5.47 9.30 -27.38
N GLN A 33 -5.97 9.10 -26.16
CA GLN A 33 -5.44 9.73 -24.96
C GLN A 33 -4.92 8.67 -23.98
N THR A 34 -3.94 9.05 -23.15
CA THR A 34 -3.45 8.19 -22.07
C THR A 34 -4.11 8.64 -20.77
N GLU A 35 -4.90 7.74 -20.19
CA GLU A 35 -5.48 7.92 -18.85
C GLU A 35 -4.77 7.02 -17.84
N TRP A 36 -4.82 7.39 -16.57
CA TRP A 36 -4.34 6.53 -15.50
C TRP A 36 -5.51 5.73 -14.94
N ARG A 37 -5.37 4.41 -14.94
CA ARG A 37 -6.30 3.51 -14.27
C ARG A 37 -5.76 3.11 -12.91
N CYS A 38 -6.60 3.22 -11.89
CA CYS A 38 -6.33 2.72 -10.55
C CYS A 38 -7.06 1.40 -10.30
N GLU A 39 -6.41 0.51 -9.57
CA GLU A 39 -6.99 -0.73 -9.07
C GLU A 39 -6.56 -0.90 -7.61
N VAL A 40 -7.51 -1.25 -6.74
CA VAL A 40 -7.24 -1.57 -5.33
C VAL A 40 -7.33 -3.09 -5.18
N PRO A 41 -6.24 -3.84 -5.38
CA PRO A 41 -6.30 -5.30 -5.34
C PRO A 41 -6.70 -5.83 -3.96
N PHE A 42 -6.18 -5.22 -2.89
CA PHE A 42 -6.44 -5.60 -1.51
C PHE A 42 -5.90 -4.54 -0.54
N CYS A 43 -6.28 -4.68 0.73
CA CYS A 43 -5.59 -4.11 1.89
C CYS A 43 -4.95 -5.22 2.71
N LEU A 44 -3.79 -4.96 3.33
CA LEU A 44 -3.19 -5.88 4.30
C LEU A 44 -3.49 -5.41 5.71
N GLU A 45 -4.19 -6.23 6.49
CA GLU A 45 -4.42 -5.99 7.92
C GLU A 45 -3.36 -6.72 8.73
N TYR A 46 -2.72 -6.00 9.66
CA TYR A 46 -1.83 -6.52 10.68
C TYR A 46 -2.35 -6.17 12.06
N VAL A 47 -2.41 -7.16 12.96
CA VAL A 47 -2.73 -6.94 14.38
C VAL A 47 -1.46 -7.13 15.21
N GLY A 48 -1.20 -6.19 16.11
CA GLY A 48 -0.04 -6.21 17.00
C GLY A 48 1.29 -6.05 16.25
N LEU A 49 1.32 -5.21 15.21
CA LEU A 49 2.55 -4.94 14.44
C LEU A 49 3.60 -4.28 15.35
N ARG A 50 4.81 -4.84 15.35
CA ARG A 50 5.95 -4.44 16.20
C ARG A 50 7.09 -3.80 15.41
N ALA A 51 6.86 -3.47 14.14
CA ALA A 51 7.82 -2.77 13.30
C ALA A 51 8.08 -1.35 13.85
N ALA A 52 9.34 -0.92 13.84
CA ALA A 52 9.70 0.43 14.28
C ALA A 52 9.07 1.52 13.39
N LYS A 53 8.89 1.20 12.10
CA LYS A 53 8.20 2.04 11.12
C LYS A 53 7.16 1.19 10.36
N PRO A 54 5.87 1.26 10.73
CA PRO A 54 4.80 0.54 10.05
C PRO A 54 4.78 0.75 8.53
N GLU A 55 5.03 1.97 8.07
CA GLU A 55 5.11 2.31 6.64
C GLU A 55 6.14 1.45 5.89
N ASN A 56 7.39 1.47 6.34
CA ASN A 56 8.49 0.78 5.67
C ASN A 56 8.24 -0.73 5.61
N PHE A 57 7.74 -1.30 6.71
CA PHE A 57 7.31 -2.69 6.75
C PHE A 57 6.17 -2.95 5.74
N GLY A 58 5.16 -2.07 5.73
CA GLY A 58 4.01 -2.14 4.85
C GLY A 58 4.40 -2.14 3.37
N TRP A 59 5.39 -1.35 2.97
CA TRP A 59 5.86 -1.31 1.59
C TRP A 59 6.46 -2.65 1.14
N LEU A 60 7.35 -3.23 1.94
CA LEU A 60 7.96 -4.53 1.63
C LEU A 60 6.92 -5.64 1.63
N ALA A 61 6.02 -5.65 2.62
CA ALA A 61 4.98 -6.66 2.73
C ALA A 61 3.97 -6.59 1.57
N ALA A 62 3.58 -5.38 1.16
CA ALA A 62 2.68 -5.19 0.01
C ALA A 62 3.35 -5.60 -1.30
N LEU A 63 4.63 -5.30 -1.50
CA LEU A 63 5.38 -5.76 -2.68
C LEU A 63 5.42 -7.29 -2.76
N ASP A 64 5.73 -7.95 -1.64
CA ASP A 64 5.76 -9.41 -1.56
C ASP A 64 4.38 -10.03 -1.84
N ALA A 65 3.31 -9.48 -1.25
CA ALA A 65 1.94 -9.91 -1.49
C ALA A 65 1.53 -9.74 -2.96
N LEU A 66 1.81 -8.58 -3.57
CA LEU A 66 1.50 -8.32 -4.98
C LEU A 66 2.13 -9.34 -5.93
N VAL A 67 3.37 -9.76 -5.65
CA VAL A 67 4.08 -10.78 -6.44
C VAL A 67 3.47 -12.17 -6.20
N LYS A 68 3.28 -12.55 -4.93
CA LYS A 68 2.75 -13.88 -4.54
C LYS A 68 1.34 -14.13 -5.06
N GLU A 69 0.50 -13.10 -5.04
CA GLU A 69 -0.89 -13.17 -5.51
C GLU A 69 -1.01 -12.97 -7.03
N GLY A 70 0.10 -12.70 -7.73
CA GLY A 70 0.15 -12.62 -9.20
C GLY A 70 -0.38 -11.31 -9.81
N PHE A 71 -0.60 -10.27 -8.99
CA PHE A 71 -1.00 -8.94 -9.48
C PHE A 71 0.11 -8.22 -10.25
N VAL A 72 1.36 -8.56 -9.94
CA VAL A 72 2.54 -8.14 -10.69
C VAL A 72 3.35 -9.37 -11.06
N GLY A 73 4.00 -9.34 -12.23
CA GLY A 73 4.87 -10.45 -12.65
C GLY A 73 6.04 -10.68 -11.68
N ALA A 74 6.81 -11.75 -11.89
CA ALA A 74 7.92 -12.11 -11.01
C ALA A 74 9.12 -11.13 -11.05
N ALA A 75 9.29 -10.34 -12.12
CA ALA A 75 10.38 -9.38 -12.26
C ALA A 75 9.99 -8.06 -12.97
N PRO A 76 8.92 -7.36 -12.58
CA PRO A 76 8.51 -6.12 -13.23
C PRO A 76 9.39 -4.98 -12.73
N ARG A 77 9.59 -3.94 -13.54
CA ARG A 77 10.09 -2.67 -13.01
C ARG A 77 8.93 -1.96 -12.31
N ILE A 78 9.02 -1.82 -10.99
CA ILE A 78 7.94 -1.25 -10.17
C ILE A 78 8.41 0.08 -9.58
N GLY A 79 7.62 1.13 -9.79
CA GLY A 79 7.68 2.35 -8.98
C GLY A 79 6.69 2.23 -7.82
N VAL A 80 7.15 2.41 -6.59
CA VAL A 80 6.30 2.45 -5.40
C VAL A 80 6.17 3.90 -4.96
N ILE A 81 4.95 4.42 -5.00
CA ILE A 81 4.65 5.77 -4.54
C ILE A 81 4.46 5.73 -3.03
N VAL A 82 5.22 6.57 -2.32
CA VAL A 82 5.23 6.72 -0.87
C VAL A 82 5.22 8.20 -0.49
N ASP A 83 4.73 8.52 0.70
CA ASP A 83 4.59 9.89 1.20
C ASP A 83 5.51 10.23 2.38
N SER A 84 6.31 9.27 2.82
CA SER A 84 7.19 9.40 3.98
C SER A 84 8.65 9.00 3.67
N ASP A 85 9.54 9.23 4.63
CA ASP A 85 10.98 8.94 4.55
C ASP A 85 11.73 9.56 3.35
N LEU A 86 11.31 10.74 2.86
CA LEU A 86 11.93 11.46 1.73
C LEU A 86 13.48 11.50 1.81
N GLY A 87 14.03 11.77 3.00
CA GLY A 87 15.47 11.85 3.22
C GLY A 87 16.23 10.54 2.97
N ASN A 88 15.55 9.39 3.07
CA ASN A 88 16.17 8.07 2.93
C ASN A 88 15.86 7.39 1.58
N ILE A 89 14.87 7.87 0.81
CA ILE A 89 14.45 7.27 -0.47
C ILE A 89 15.64 7.02 -1.41
N SER A 90 16.55 8.00 -1.55
CA SER A 90 17.73 7.84 -2.40
C SER A 90 18.64 6.71 -1.92
N CYS A 91 18.82 6.56 -0.59
CA CYS A 91 19.61 5.49 0.01
C CYS A 91 18.93 4.12 -0.15
N TYR A 92 17.61 4.05 0.02
CA TYR A 92 16.82 2.83 -0.22
C TYR A 92 16.91 2.39 -1.69
N ASN A 93 16.70 3.32 -2.62
CA ASN A 93 16.77 3.07 -4.07
C ASN A 93 18.17 2.64 -4.54
N GLN A 94 19.23 3.06 -3.85
CA GLN A 94 20.61 2.65 -4.12
C GLN A 94 21.02 1.40 -3.33
N ARG A 95 20.12 0.84 -2.49
CA ARG A 95 20.40 -0.25 -1.55
C ARG A 95 21.60 0.02 -0.64
N LYS A 96 21.77 1.28 -0.23
CA LYS A 96 22.78 1.70 0.75
C LYS A 96 22.27 1.60 2.19
N LEU A 97 20.95 1.65 2.36
CA LEU A 97 20.26 1.54 3.65
C LEU A 97 19.13 0.49 3.51
N PRO A 98 18.96 -0.42 4.48
CA PRO A 98 17.80 -1.30 4.51
C PRO A 98 16.52 -0.49 4.77
N VAL A 99 15.41 -0.93 4.20
CA VAL A 99 14.10 -0.29 4.32
C VAL A 99 13.48 -0.60 5.68
N ASP A 100 13.47 -1.88 6.08
CA ASP A 100 13.01 -2.36 7.39
C ASP A 100 13.80 -3.59 7.82
N SER A 101 14.09 -3.73 9.12
CA SER A 101 14.63 -4.97 9.73
C SER A 101 15.86 -5.62 9.03
N GLY A 102 16.69 -4.83 8.35
CA GLY A 102 17.86 -5.31 7.60
C GLY A 102 17.57 -5.72 6.15
N GLU A 103 16.31 -5.66 5.71
CA GLU A 103 15.90 -5.97 4.35
C GLU A 103 16.06 -4.76 3.43
N TYR A 104 16.61 -5.00 2.24
CA TYR A 104 16.82 -3.97 1.22
C TYR A 104 15.72 -4.02 0.15
N LEU A 105 15.50 -2.89 -0.51
CA LEU A 105 14.54 -2.80 -1.61
C LEU A 105 14.93 -3.74 -2.78
N PRO A 106 14.01 -4.54 -3.34
CA PRO A 106 14.29 -5.44 -4.46
C PRO A 106 14.88 -4.70 -5.66
N VAL A 107 15.81 -5.32 -6.40
CA VAL A 107 16.61 -4.66 -7.46
C VAL A 107 15.80 -3.99 -8.58
N ASN A 108 14.59 -4.48 -8.82
CA ASN A 108 13.64 -4.03 -9.83
C ASN A 108 12.61 -3.02 -9.31
N VAL A 109 12.75 -2.57 -8.07
CA VAL A 109 11.84 -1.62 -7.43
C VAL A 109 12.54 -0.28 -7.18
N GLN A 110 11.80 0.82 -7.33
CA GLN A 110 12.19 2.16 -6.91
C GLN A 110 11.07 2.82 -6.12
N LEU A 111 11.41 3.46 -5.01
CA LEU A 111 10.51 4.34 -4.28
C LEU A 111 10.48 5.71 -4.94
N ILE A 112 9.28 6.26 -5.08
CA ILE A 112 8.99 7.56 -5.66
C ILE A 112 8.24 8.35 -4.59
N TYR A 113 8.80 9.49 -4.19
CA TYR A 113 8.14 10.37 -3.25
C TYR A 113 6.99 11.10 -3.93
N ALA A 114 5.83 11.14 -3.27
CA ALA A 114 4.73 12.03 -3.60
C ALA A 114 4.18 12.62 -2.30
N THR A 115 3.38 13.69 -2.40
CA THR A 115 2.79 14.34 -1.22
C THR A 115 1.36 14.70 -1.55
N ALA A 116 0.44 14.25 -0.70
CA ALA A 116 -0.98 14.57 -0.84
C ALA A 116 -1.27 16.09 -0.74
N ASP A 117 -0.35 16.88 -0.16
CA ASP A 117 -0.56 18.29 0.18
C ASP A 117 -0.23 19.28 -0.95
N SER A 118 0.40 18.83 -2.04
CA SER A 118 0.71 19.70 -3.18
C SER A 118 0.10 19.17 -4.47
N GLY A 119 -1.03 19.79 -4.87
CA GLY A 119 -1.71 19.56 -6.14
C GLY A 119 -2.38 18.18 -6.24
N LYS A 120 -3.71 18.13 -6.15
CA LYS A 120 -4.51 16.91 -6.45
C LYS A 120 -4.45 16.47 -7.92
N GLU A 121 -3.64 17.14 -8.73
CA GLU A 121 -3.58 17.01 -10.20
C GLU A 121 -2.57 15.95 -10.68
N SER A 122 -1.78 15.36 -9.78
CA SER A 122 -0.85 14.27 -10.15
C SER A 122 -1.48 12.90 -9.87
N ALA A 123 -1.31 11.96 -10.81
CA ALA A 123 -1.76 10.57 -10.65
C ALA A 123 -1.20 9.90 -9.38
N MET A 124 -0.05 10.37 -8.89
CA MET A 124 0.59 9.87 -7.68
C MET A 124 -0.18 10.26 -6.42
N ASN A 125 -0.58 11.53 -6.32
CA ASN A 125 -1.36 12.02 -5.17
C ASN A 125 -2.76 11.41 -5.16
N TRP A 126 -3.34 11.23 -6.35
CA TRP A 126 -4.60 10.48 -6.49
C TRP A 126 -4.47 9.04 -6.00
N ALA A 127 -3.39 8.33 -6.39
CA ALA A 127 -3.14 6.96 -5.94
C ALA A 127 -2.94 6.84 -4.42
N LEU A 128 -2.25 7.80 -3.80
CA LEU A 128 -2.11 7.86 -2.34
C LEU A 128 -3.45 8.08 -1.66
N GLY A 129 -4.28 9.00 -2.16
CA GLY A 129 -5.64 9.22 -1.62
C GLY A 129 -6.54 7.99 -1.72
N ILE A 130 -6.42 7.21 -2.80
CA ILE A 130 -7.14 5.93 -2.91
C ILE A 130 -6.62 4.91 -1.89
N ALA A 131 -5.30 4.84 -1.67
CA ALA A 131 -4.71 3.92 -0.70
C ALA A 131 -5.19 4.24 0.74
N ASP A 132 -5.15 5.51 1.12
CA ASP A 132 -5.67 6.00 2.40
C ASP A 132 -7.18 5.70 2.57
N SER A 133 -7.96 5.96 1.52
CA SER A 133 -9.39 5.66 1.51
C SER A 133 -9.67 4.17 1.69
N ALA A 134 -8.93 3.30 1.00
CA ALA A 134 -9.08 1.85 1.12
C ALA A 134 -8.74 1.36 2.54
N ALA A 135 -7.68 1.88 3.16
CA ALA A 135 -7.34 1.56 4.54
C ALA A 135 -8.42 2.07 5.52
N SER A 136 -8.95 3.27 5.28
CA SER A 136 -10.04 3.86 6.07
C SER A 136 -11.33 3.03 6.00
N GLN A 137 -11.66 2.45 4.84
CA GLN A 137 -12.81 1.56 4.69
C GLN A 137 -12.67 0.27 5.53
N VAL A 138 -11.46 -0.31 5.59
CA VAL A 138 -11.18 -1.46 6.47
C VAL A 138 -11.42 -1.08 7.93
N PHE A 139 -10.92 0.08 8.37
CA PHE A 139 -11.17 0.53 9.74
C PHE A 139 -12.65 0.76 10.03
N ALA A 140 -13.38 1.42 9.13
CA ALA A 140 -14.82 1.63 9.30
C ALA A 140 -15.58 0.30 9.41
N ALA A 141 -15.20 -0.70 8.63
CA ALA A 141 -15.79 -2.03 8.68
C ALA A 141 -15.43 -2.80 9.97
N LEU A 142 -14.22 -2.62 10.50
CA LEU A 142 -13.81 -3.18 11.80
C LEU A 142 -14.56 -2.51 12.97
N GLU A 143 -14.66 -1.17 12.95
CA GLU A 143 -15.33 -0.37 13.98
C GLU A 143 -16.84 -0.62 13.98
N GLY A 144 -17.45 -0.77 12.80
CA GLY A 144 -18.87 -1.08 12.65
C GLY A 144 -19.24 -2.56 12.81
N GLY A 145 -18.24 -3.44 12.98
CA GLY A 145 -18.44 -4.89 13.17
C GLY A 145 -18.81 -5.67 11.92
N GLN A 146 -18.74 -5.06 10.72
CA GLN A 146 -18.89 -5.77 9.45
C GLN A 146 -17.69 -6.70 9.17
N LEU A 147 -16.51 -6.32 9.67
CA LEU A 147 -15.34 -7.16 9.74
C LEU A 147 -15.00 -7.43 11.21
N THR A 148 -14.73 -8.69 11.52
CA THR A 148 -14.07 -9.04 12.78
C THR A 148 -12.56 -9.01 12.56
N LEU A 149 -11.78 -8.83 13.63
CA LEU A 149 -10.33 -9.07 13.58
C LEU A 149 -10.06 -10.45 13.00
N ASN A 150 -8.96 -10.59 12.27
CA ASN A 150 -8.50 -11.90 11.85
C ASN A 150 -8.44 -12.86 13.07
N PRO A 151 -9.10 -14.03 13.04
CA PRO A 151 -9.04 -14.97 14.15
C PRO A 151 -7.73 -15.76 14.20
N ASN A 152 -6.98 -15.80 13.09
CA ASN A 152 -5.78 -16.62 12.98
C ASN A 152 -4.57 -15.91 13.59
N ILE A 153 -4.13 -16.42 14.74
CA ILE A 153 -2.86 -16.02 15.36
C ILE A 153 -1.74 -16.79 14.68
N VAL A 154 -0.64 -16.11 14.37
CA VAL A 154 0.55 -16.72 13.79
C VAL A 154 1.73 -16.60 14.73
N GLU A 155 2.62 -17.59 14.72
CA GLU A 155 3.92 -17.49 15.37
C GLU A 155 4.83 -16.61 14.50
N ASN A 156 4.80 -15.30 14.76
CA ASN A 156 5.64 -14.32 14.06
C ASN A 156 6.15 -13.26 15.04
N LEU A 157 7.42 -12.87 14.87
CA LEU A 157 8.05 -11.87 15.74
C LEU A 157 7.53 -10.45 15.48
N MET A 158 7.13 -10.16 14.24
CA MET A 158 6.74 -8.82 13.79
C MET A 158 5.26 -8.51 14.02
N PHE A 159 4.37 -9.49 14.02
CA PHE A 159 2.93 -9.27 14.21
C PHE A 159 2.26 -10.50 14.81
N GLU A 160 1.05 -10.33 15.35
CA GLU A 160 0.28 -11.42 15.95
C GLU A 160 -0.65 -12.08 14.93
N ARG A 161 -1.16 -11.29 13.98
CA ARG A 161 -2.17 -11.72 13.00
C ARG A 161 -1.97 -10.95 11.70
N MET A 162 -2.24 -11.58 10.57
CA MET A 162 -2.23 -10.93 9.26
C MET A 162 -3.26 -11.55 8.30
N ARG A 163 -3.95 -10.70 7.53
CA ARG A 163 -4.76 -11.14 6.39
C ARG A 163 -4.74 -10.12 5.25
N SER A 164 -4.96 -10.62 4.03
CA SER A 164 -5.34 -9.81 2.88
C SER A 164 -6.86 -9.65 2.85
N ILE A 165 -7.35 -8.44 2.59
CA ILE A 165 -8.77 -8.07 2.53
C ILE A 165 -9.04 -7.47 1.15
N ALA A 166 -9.89 -8.11 0.36
CA ALA A 166 -10.38 -7.52 -0.88
C ALA A 166 -11.27 -6.31 -0.57
N ILE A 167 -11.08 -5.20 -1.30
CA ILE A 167 -11.86 -3.97 -1.13
C ILE A 167 -12.54 -3.63 -2.46
N ASP A 168 -13.86 -3.54 -2.43
CA ASP A 168 -14.63 -2.97 -3.52
C ASP A 168 -14.64 -1.44 -3.38
N VAL A 169 -13.61 -0.78 -3.91
CA VAL A 169 -13.63 0.68 -3.99
C VAL A 169 -14.57 1.09 -5.11
N HIS A 170 -15.78 1.50 -4.77
CA HIS A 170 -16.67 2.17 -5.71
C HIS A 170 -16.08 3.56 -6.03
N GLU A 171 -15.41 3.67 -7.18
CA GLU A 171 -15.02 4.98 -7.72
C GLU A 171 -16.29 5.79 -7.98
N GLY A 172 -16.57 6.76 -7.11
CA GLY A 172 -17.46 7.87 -7.45
C GLY A 172 -16.78 8.70 -8.53
N ARG A 173 -17.21 8.51 -9.78
CA ARG A 173 -17.04 9.50 -10.84
C ARG A 173 -18.14 10.54 -10.77
#